data_AF-A0A7H4NWU0-F1
#
_entry.id   AF-A0A7H4NWU0-F1
#
_cell.length_a   1.000
_cell.length_b   1.000
_cell.length_c   1.000
_cell.angle_alpha   90.00
_cell.angle_beta   90.00
_cell.angle_gamma   90.00
#
_symmetry.space_group_name_H-M   'P 1'
#
loop_
_entity.id
_entity.type
_entity.pdbx_description
1 polymer ?
#
loop_
_entity_poly.entity_id
_entity_poly.type
_entity_poly.pdbx_seq_one_letter_code
_entity_poly.pdbx_strand_id
1 'polypeptide(L)' 'MTDNGNVILDVFGLEILDAIALENTINGIPGVVTVGLFANRGADVALIGTADGVKNYH' A
#
# COMPACT_ATOMS: atom_id res chain seq x y z
N MET A 1 18.39 2.22 2.90
CA MET A 1 17.98 3.56 3.37
C MET A 1 17.26 4.24 2.22
N THR A 2 16.14 4.92 2.49
CA THR A 2 15.40 5.66 1.45
C THR A 2 16.19 6.87 0.96
N ASP A 3 15.74 7.50 -0.13
CA ASP A 3 16.19 8.83 -0.57
C ASP A 3 16.09 9.89 0.54
N ASN A 4 15.02 9.84 1.35
CA ASN A 4 14.82 10.70 2.52
C ASN A 4 15.64 10.30 3.77
N GLY A 5 16.56 9.34 3.66
CA GLY A 5 17.42 8.94 4.78
C GLY A 5 16.75 8.05 5.84
N ASN A 6 15.56 7.52 5.58
CA ASN A 6 14.83 6.69 6.55
C ASN A 6 15.14 5.19 6.38
N VAL A 7 14.92 4.42 7.44
CA VAL A 7 14.90 2.96 7.39
C VAL A 7 13.53 2.46 6.92
N ILE A 8 13.51 1.23 6.38
CA ILE A 8 12.27 0.54 5.99
C ILE A 8 12.11 -0.64 6.94
N LEU A 9 10.88 -0.85 7.41
CA LEU A 9 10.49 -2.03 8.18
C LEU A 9 9.49 -2.85 7.37
N ASP A 10 9.92 -4.00 6.88
CA ASP A 10 9.03 -4.96 6.20
C ASP A 10 8.29 -5.79 7.24
N VAL A 11 6.95 -5.71 7.24
CA VAL A 11 6.10 -6.41 8.22
C VAL A 11 5.43 -7.62 7.55
N PHE A 12 5.75 -8.81 8.05
CA PHE A 12 5.23 -10.08 7.53
C PHE A 12 4.10 -10.64 8.42
N GLY A 13 3.30 -11.54 7.85
CA GLY A 13 2.28 -12.30 8.60
C GLY A 13 0.98 -11.53 8.90
N LEU A 14 0.77 -10.38 8.27
CA LEU A 14 -0.49 -9.65 8.37
C LEU A 14 -1.53 -10.25 7.42
N GLU A 15 -2.72 -10.53 7.97
CA GLU A 15 -3.93 -10.68 7.18
C GLU A 15 -4.67 -9.33 7.22
N ILE A 16 -4.65 -8.61 6.10
CA ILE A 16 -5.17 -7.24 6.02
C ILE A 16 -6.64 -7.29 5.61
N LEU A 17 -7.52 -7.44 6.60
CA LEU A 17 -8.98 -7.52 6.40
C LEU A 17 -9.63 -6.16 6.12
N ASP A 18 -9.10 -5.09 6.70
CA ASP A 18 -9.51 -3.71 6.45
C ASP A 18 -8.26 -2.84 6.21
N ALA A 19 -7.97 -2.60 4.93
CA ALA A 19 -6.78 -1.88 4.52
C ALA A 19 -6.84 -0.39 4.89
N ILE A 20 -8.02 0.23 4.89
CA ILE A 20 -8.18 1.66 5.22
C ILE A 20 -7.93 1.87 6.72
N ALA A 21 -8.55 1.04 7.56
CA ALA A 21 -8.34 1.13 9.00
C ALA A 21 -6.87 0.89 9.38
N LEU A 22 -6.22 -0.09 8.74
CA LEU A 22 -4.82 -0.39 8.99
C LEU A 22 -3.89 0.74 8.52
N GLU A 23 -4.11 1.29 7.33
CA GLU A 23 -3.36 2.44 6.81
C GLU A 23 -3.44 3.63 7.78
N ASN A 24 -4.66 3.99 8.20
CA ASN A 24 -4.89 5.07 9.15
C ASN A 24 -4.21 4.83 10.50
N THR A 25 -4.23 3.58 10.98
CA THR A 25 -3.58 3.19 12.24
C THR A 25 -2.07 3.37 12.15
N ILE A 26 -1.43 2.87 11.08
CA ILE A 26 0.03 2.95 10.93
C ILE A 26 0.47 4.40 10.74
N ASN A 27 -0.25 5.19 9.94
CA ASN A 27 0.03 6.62 9.78
C ASN A 27 -0.10 7.42 11.08
N GLY A 28 -0.87 6.92 12.07
CA GLY A 28 -1.02 7.53 13.39
C GLY A 28 0.15 7.28 14.35
N ILE A 29 1.11 6.41 14.01
CA ILE A 29 2.23 6.06 14.88
C ILE A 29 3.34 7.12 14.76
N PRO A 30 3.75 7.80 15.85
CA PRO A 30 4.86 8.74 15.80
C PRO A 30 6.14 8.12 15.27
N GLY A 31 6.78 8.79 14.31
CA GLY A 31 8.00 8.31 13.65
C GLY A 31 7.76 7.52 12.37
N VAL A 32 6.52 7.10 12.08
CA VAL A 32 6.17 6.62 10.74
C VAL A 32 6.19 7.80 9.78
N VAL A 33 6.98 7.66 8.71
CA VAL A 33 7.02 8.64 7.62
C VAL A 33 5.95 8.33 6.58
N THR A 34 5.78 7.05 6.24
CA THR A 34 4.76 6.55 5.33
C THR A 34 4.53 5.06 5.54
N VAL A 35 3.36 4.57 5.12
CA VAL A 35 3.04 3.15 4.99
C VAL A 35 2.75 2.84 3.53
N GLY A 36 3.21 1.69 3.04
CA GLY A 36 3.01 1.25 1.66
C GLY A 36 1.57 0.80 1.32
N LEU A 37 0.57 1.19 2.12
CA LEU A 37 -0.85 0.92 1.85
C LEU A 37 -1.46 2.13 1.14
N PHE A 38 -2.06 1.88 -0.02
CA PHE A 38 -2.76 2.86 -0.83
C PHE A 38 -4.27 2.55 -0.79
N ALA A 39 -4.87 2.58 0.40
CA ALA A 39 -6.24 2.16 0.65
C ALA A 39 -7.20 3.35 0.74
N ASN A 40 -6.85 4.43 1.44
CA ASN A 40 -7.64 5.67 1.43
C ASN A 40 -7.71 6.26 0.02
N ARG A 41 -6.63 6.14 -0.74
CA ARG A 41 -6.55 6.50 -2.16
C ARG A 41 -6.05 5.29 -2.96
N GLY A 42 -6.98 4.41 -3.31
CA GLY A 42 -6.74 3.28 -4.21
C GLY A 42 -6.61 3.71 -5.68
N ALA A 43 -6.35 2.75 -6.56
CA ALA A 43 -6.36 2.99 -7.99
C ALA A 43 -7.78 3.25 -8.49
N ASP A 44 -7.96 4.24 -9.37
CA ASP A 44 -9.24 4.47 -10.06
C ASP A 44 -9.41 3.54 -11.27
N VAL A 45 -8.28 3.04 -11.79
CA VAL A 45 -8.20 2.13 -12.94
C VAL A 45 -7.00 1.21 -12.73
N ALA A 46 -7.18 -0.09 -12.94
CA ALA A 46 -6.12 -1.08 -12.98
C ALA A 46 -6.00 -1.71 -14.38
N LEU A 47 -4.82 -1.56 -14.99
CA LEU A 47 -4.47 -2.25 -16.23
C LEU A 47 -3.68 -3.52 -15.88
N ILE A 48 -4.30 -4.69 -16.05
CA ILE A 48 -3.73 -5.98 -15.68
C ILE A 48 -3.27 -6.70 -16.93
N GLY A 49 -1.96 -6.96 -17.02
CA GLY A 49 -1.39 -7.80 -18.07
C GLY A 49 -1.75 -9.27 -17.84
N THR A 50 -2.43 -9.89 -18.80
CA THR A 50 -2.79 -11.32 -18.79
C THR A 50 -2.26 -12.01 -20.04
N ALA A 51 -2.27 -13.35 -20.07
CA ALA A 51 -1.87 -14.12 -21.25
C ALA A 51 -2.69 -13.76 -22.52
N ASP A 52 -3.94 -13.30 -22.33
CA ASP A 52 -4.84 -12.91 -23.41
C ASP A 52 -4.73 -11.41 -23.79
N GLY A 53 -3.79 -10.69 -23.18
CA GLY A 53 -3.60 -9.24 -23.35
C GLY A 53 -3.93 -8.41 -22.12
N VAL A 54 -3.97 -7.09 -22.29
CA VAL A 54 -4.23 -6.13 -21.20
C VAL A 54 -5.73 -6.05 -20.91
N LYS A 55 -6.11 -6.24 -19.65
CA LYS A 55 -7.47 -6.04 -19.13
C LYS A 55 -7.54 -4.74 -18.35
N ASN A 56 -8.64 -4.01 -18.50
CA ASN A 56 -8.91 -2.77 -17.77
C ASN A 56 -10.00 -3.02 -16.72
N TYR A 57 -9.73 -2.64 -15.47
CA TYR A 57 -10.66 -2.68 -14.34
C TYR A 57 -10.81 -1.27 -13.78
N HIS A 58 -12.04 -0.86 -13.50
CA HIS A 58 -12.38 0.40 -12.84
C HIS A 58 -12.90 0.12 -11.44
#